data_AF-A8EWH3-F1
#
_entry.id   AF-A8EWH3-F1
#
_cell.length_a   1.000
_cell.length_b   1.000
_cell.length_c   1.000
_cell.angle_alpha   90.00
_cell.angle_beta   90.00
_cell.angle_gamma   90.00
#
_symmetry.space_group_name_H-M   'P 1'
#
loop_
_entity.id
_entity.type
_entity.pdbx_description
1 polymer ?
#
loop_
_entity_poly.entity_id
_entity_poly.type
_entity_poly.pdbx_seq_one_letter_code
_entity_poly.pdbx_strand_id
1 'polypeptide(L)' 'MDYETLLTVQGYTKFFLILAVFIIFYSYAYSIYRRDKKGERDFEKYSKLVHDDSSVSIPLEERKRDKDIDNKEK' A
#
# COMPACT_ATOMS: atom_id res chain seq x y z
N MET A 1 -25.17 -34.10 7.47
CA MET A 1 -25.08 -33.12 6.37
C MET A 1 -25.21 -33.91 5.10
N ASP A 2 -26.24 -33.64 4.30
CA ASP A 2 -26.41 -34.33 3.02
C ASP A 2 -25.32 -33.91 2.04
N TYR A 3 -24.95 -34.80 1.13
CA TYR A 3 -23.89 -34.55 0.14
C TYR A 3 -24.12 -33.26 -0.66
N GLU A 4 -25.37 -33.01 -1.05
CA GLU A 4 -25.80 -31.79 -1.73
C GLU A 4 -25.55 -30.51 -0.91
N THR A 5 -25.75 -30.59 0.42
CA THR A 5 -25.48 -29.45 1.32
C THR A 5 -23.98 -29.16 1.40
N LEU A 6 -23.14 -30.19 1.40
CA LEU A 6 -21.69 -30.03 1.40
C LEU A 6 -21.18 -29.40 0.09
N LEU A 7 -21.70 -29.83 -1.05
CA LEU A 7 -21.37 -29.25 -2.36
C LEU A 7 -21.77 -27.78 -2.44
N THR A 8 -22.98 -27.46 -1.96
CA THR A 8 -23.49 -26.09 -1.95
C THR A 8 -22.62 -25.18 -1.09
N VAL A 9 -22.29 -25.60 0.13
CA VAL A 9 -21.41 -24.85 1.03
C VAL A 9 -20.03 -24.65 0.39
N GLN A 10 -19.45 -25.70 -0.20
CA GLN A 10 -18.15 -25.60 -0.88
C GLN A 10 -18.18 -24.57 -2.03
N GLY A 11 -19.27 -24.51 -2.79
CA GLY A 11 -19.46 -23.53 -3.86
C GLY A 11 -19.44 -22.09 -3.34
N TYR A 12 -20.23 -21.81 -2.29
CA TYR A 12 -20.24 -20.49 -1.65
C TYR A 12 -18.88 -20.14 -1.04
N THR A 13 -18.20 -21.09 -0.39
CA THR A 13 -16.86 -20.85 0.17
C THR A 13 -15.88 -20.39 -0.91
N LYS A 14 -15.85 -21.06 -2.07
CA LYS A 14 -14.98 -20.68 -3.19
C LYS A 14 -15.31 -19.28 -3.72
N PHE A 15 -16.60 -18.96 -3.86
CA PHE A 15 -17.04 -17.63 -4.28
C PHE A 15 -16.59 -16.53 -3.30
N PHE A 16 -16.81 -16.73 -2.00
CA PHE A 16 -16.42 -15.74 -0.98
C PHE A 16 -14.91 -15.59 -0.86
N LEU A 17 -14.13 -16.65 -1.08
CA LEU A 17 -12.67 -16.53 -1.14
C LEU A 17 -12.23 -15.62 -2.29
N ILE A 18 -12.80 -15.81 -3.47
CA ILE A 18 -12.51 -14.96 -4.63
C ILE A 18 -12.95 -13.51 -4.35
N LEU A 19 -14.17 -13.32 -3.84
CA LEU A 19 -14.70 -12.01 -3.46
C LEU A 19 -13.78 -11.30 -2.46
N ALA A 20 -13.28 -12.01 -1.43
CA ALA A 20 -12.38 -11.46 -0.44
C ALA A 20 -11.06 -10.98 -1.08
N VAL A 21 -10.49 -11.76 -2.00
CA VAL A 21 -9.30 -11.34 -2.76
C VAL A 21 -9.55 -10.06 -3.55
N PHE A 22 -10.70 -9.95 -4.23
CA PHE A 22 -11.09 -8.70 -4.92
C PHE A 22 -11.23 -7.52 -3.97
N ILE A 23 -11.87 -7.70 -2.82
CA ILE A 23 -12.02 -6.63 -1.81
C ILE A 23 -10.66 -6.16 -1.30
N ILE A 24 -9.75 -7.09 -1.01
CA ILE A 24 -8.40 -6.76 -0.53
C ILE A 24 -7.63 -5.95 -1.59
N PHE A 25 -7.61 -6.41 -2.85
CA PHE A 25 -6.88 -5.68 -3.90
C PHE A 25 -7.54 -4.35 -4.24
N TYR A 26 -8.87 -4.29 -4.29
CA TYR A 26 -9.58 -3.03 -4.55
C TYR A 26 -9.36 -2.03 -3.42
N SER A 27 -9.45 -2.47 -2.15
CA SER A 27 -9.19 -1.59 -1.00
C SER A 27 -7.74 -1.10 -0.97
N TYR A 28 -6.77 -1.93 -1.37
CA TYR A 28 -5.38 -1.51 -1.52
C TYR A 28 -5.22 -0.43 -2.61
N ALA A 29 -5.76 -0.66 -3.80
CA ALA A 29 -5.73 0.33 -4.89
C ALA A 29 -6.42 1.64 -4.49
N TYR A 30 -7.60 1.54 -3.87
CA TYR A 30 -8.32 2.70 -3.35
C TYR A 30 -7.52 3.45 -2.27
N SER A 31 -6.80 2.72 -1.40
CA SER A 31 -5.97 3.31 -0.37
C SER A 31 -4.80 4.10 -0.95
N ILE A 32 -4.17 3.62 -2.04
CA ILE A 32 -3.13 4.36 -2.77
C ILE A 32 -3.73 5.65 -3.34
N TYR A 33 -4.80 5.53 -4.12
CA TYR A 33 -5.49 6.67 -4.73
C TYR A 33 -5.90 7.74 -3.72
N ARG A 34 -6.41 7.33 -2.55
CA ARG A 34 -6.82 8.24 -1.49
C ARG A 34 -5.64 9.02 -0.90
N ARG A 35 -4.50 8.35 -0.66
CA ARG A 35 -3.29 9.00 -0.12
C ARG A 35 -2.70 10.00 -1.10
N ASP A 36 -2.72 9.65 -2.37
CA ASP A 36 -2.27 10.50 -3.47
C ASP A 36 -3.14 11.76 -3.57
N LYS A 37 -4.47 11.60 -3.62
CA LYS A 37 -5.41 12.73 -3.63
C LYS A 37 -5.38 13.62 -2.39
N LYS A 38 -5.04 13.06 -1.23
CA LYS A 38 -4.92 13.81 0.02
C LYS A 38 -3.57 14.53 0.13
N GLY A 39 -2.62 14.24 -0.76
CA GLY A 39 -1.26 14.78 -0.71
C GLY A 39 -0.41 14.23 0.43
N GLU A 40 -0.84 13.13 1.07
CA GLU A 40 -0.06 12.48 2.14
C GLU A 40 1.18 11.79 1.60
N ARG A 41 1.13 11.33 0.35
CA ARG A 41 2.25 10.69 -0.35
C ARG A 41 2.16 11.01 -1.83
N ASP A 42 3.22 11.60 -2.36
CA ASP A 42 3.43 11.81 -3.79
C ASP A 42 4.03 10.53 -4.40
N PHE A 43 3.21 9.75 -5.08
CA PHE A 43 3.66 8.52 -5.73
C PHE A 43 4.35 8.79 -7.08
N GLU A 44 4.09 9.95 -7.72
CA GLU A 44 4.74 10.34 -8.98
C GLU A 44 6.24 10.61 -8.77
N LYS A 45 6.62 11.10 -7.59
CA LYS A 45 8.03 11.35 -7.23
C LYS A 45 8.94 10.12 -7.42
N TYR A 46 8.42 8.92 -7.15
CA TYR A 46 9.16 7.66 -7.33
C TYR A 46 9.34 7.30 -8.80
N SER A 47 8.33 7.55 -9.63
CA SER A 47 8.41 7.36 -11.09
C SER A 47 9.44 8.32 -11.69
N LYS A 48 9.47 9.57 -11.20
CA LYS A 48 10.38 10.60 -11.67
C LYS A 48 11.86 10.28 -11.37
N LEU A 49 12.15 9.54 -10.30
CA LEU A 49 13.52 9.09 -9.98
C LEU A 49 14.16 8.29 -11.12
N VAL A 50 13.39 7.40 -11.76
CA VAL A 50 13.90 6.55 -12.85
C VAL A 50 14.18 7.36 -14.11
N HIS A 51 13.47 8.47 -14.30
CA HIS A 51 13.60 9.34 -15.47
C HIS A 51 14.63 10.45 -15.27
N ASP A 52 15.12 10.65 -14.05
CA ASP A 52 16.09 11.69 -13.71
C ASP A 52 17.51 11.10 -13.67
N ASP A 53 18.17 11.11 -14.84
CA ASP A 53 19.56 10.65 -15.02
C ASP A 53 20.62 11.62 -14.43
N SER A 54 20.22 12.56 -13.58
CA SER A 54 21.14 13.49 -12.93
C SER A 54 22.09 12.75 -11.98
N SER A 55 23.40 13.01 -12.12
CA SER A 55 24.44 12.54 -11.21
C SER A 55 24.37 13.19 -9.81
N VAL A 56 23.57 14.25 -9.65
CA VAL A 56 23.36 14.96 -8.39
C VAL A 56 21.87 14.95 -8.06
N SER A 57 21.36 13.79 -7.64
CA SER A 57 19.96 13.63 -7.25
C SER A 57 19.74 14.02 -5.79
N ILE A 58 18.65 14.76 -5.54
CA ILE A 58 18.23 15.14 -4.19
C ILE A 58 17.54 13.92 -3.56
N PRO A 59 17.80 13.58 -2.28
CA PRO A 59 17.12 12.47 -1.62
C PRO A 59 15.59 12.57 -1.71
N LEU A 60 14.93 11.47 -2.09
CA LEU A 60 13.47 11.41 -2.25
C LEU A 60 12.70 11.66 -0.96
N GLU A 61 13.24 11.25 0.17
CA GLU A 61 12.61 11.48 1.47
C GLU A 61 13.61 12.19 2.39
N GLU A 62 13.09 13.08 3.24
CA GLU A 62 13.90 13.70 4.28
C GLU A 62 14.40 12.62 5.23
N ARG A 63 15.71 12.38 5.20
CA ARG A 63 16.36 11.58 6.24
C ARG A 63 16.26 12.36 7.53
N LYS A 64 15.62 11.76 8.54
CA LYS A 64 15.70 12.27 9.92
C LYS A 64 17.19 12.36 10.27
N ARG A 65 17.68 13.59 10.43
CA ARG A 65 19.01 13.84 10.97
C ARG A 65 18.88 13.72 12.49
N ASP A 66 19.74 12.94 13.11
CA ASP A 66 19.83 12.65 14.56
C ASP A 66 20.10 13.88 15.45
N LYS A 67 19.56 15.06 15.14
CA LYS A 67 19.60 16.24 16.01
C LYS A 67 18.67 16.14 17.22
N ASP A 68 17.87 15.08 17.34
CA ASP A 68 17.05 14.77 18.52
C ASP A 68 17.81 13.99 19.61
N ILE A 69 19.05 13.54 19.35
CA ILE A 69 19.85 12.84 20.38
C ILE A 69 20.39 13.83 21.43
N ASP A 70 20.57 15.11 21.07
CA ASP A 70 21.24 16.12 21.91
C ASP A 70 20.29 16.80 22.93
N ASN A 71 18.98 16.53 22.88
CA ASN A 71 17.97 17.18 23.72
C ASN A 71 17.37 16.26 24.80
N LYS A 72 17.89 15.04 24.97
CA LYS A 72 17.49 14.10 26.03
C LYS A 72 18.39 14.12 27.27
N GLU A 73 19.46 14.91 27.28
CA GLU A 73 20.42 15.01 28.40
C GLU A 73 20.39 16.37 29.14
N LYS A 74 19.24 17.05 29.18
CA LYS A 74 19.05 18.22 30.06
C LYS A 74 17.96 18.02 31.09
#